data_AF-A0A929U521-F1
#
_entry.id   AF-A0A929U521-F1
#
_cell.length_a   1.000
_cell.length_b   1.000
_cell.length_c   1.000
_cell.angle_alpha   90.00
_cell.angle_beta   90.00
_cell.angle_gamma   90.00
#
_symmetry.space_group_name_H-M   'P 1'
#
loop_
_entity.id
_entity.type
_entity.pdbx_description
1 polymer ?
#
loop_
_entity_poly.entity_id
_entity_poly.type
_entity_poly.pdbx_seq_one_letter_code
_entity_poly.pdbx_strand_id
1 'polypeptide(L)'
;MKKHKLNKGFTIIEVVLVLAVAGLIFLMVFLAVPALGRSQRDTARKNDARNLLAAVIQFKTNNGGRAPFNGNNDAWTKLKPYWNKSQYLNDRPNGHIDDFGSYNSATTQIVAYSRLGSDWHKPGSWNIVLGTVCEKSDGDGYYLKYGGSVPAKAIAVLVELEGVHTNSGWGYCIDSESN
;
A
#
# COMPACT_ATOMS: atom_id res chain seq x y z
N MET A 1 -4.87 76.23 -13.36
CA MET A 1 -3.66 75.42 -13.63
C MET A 1 -3.92 73.99 -13.19
N LYS A 2 -4.03 73.03 -14.13
CA LYS A 2 -4.25 71.61 -13.79
C LYS A 2 -2.89 70.96 -13.49
N LYS A 3 -2.64 70.59 -12.22
CA LYS A 3 -1.47 69.81 -11.82
C LYS A 3 -1.58 68.39 -12.41
N HIS A 4 -0.70 68.04 -13.34
CA HIS A 4 -0.53 66.67 -13.79
C HIS A 4 0.09 65.86 -12.63
N LYS A 5 -0.65 64.86 -12.13
CA LYS A 5 -0.10 63.87 -11.22
C LYS A 5 0.87 62.98 -12.02
N LEU A 6 2.15 63.01 -11.67
CA LEU A 6 3.13 62.04 -12.16
C LEU A 6 2.74 60.66 -11.62
N ASN A 7 2.18 59.82 -12.49
CA ASN A 7 1.95 58.42 -12.17
C ASN A 7 3.32 57.77 -11.96
N LYS A 8 3.64 57.38 -10.72
CA LYS A 8 4.83 56.58 -10.42
C LYS A 8 4.69 55.25 -11.17
N GLY A 9 5.44 55.10 -12.26
CA GLY A 9 5.57 53.84 -12.97
C GLY A 9 6.32 52.83 -12.09
N PHE A 10 5.89 51.58 -12.12
CA PHE A 10 6.53 50.47 -11.43
C PHE A 10 7.92 50.24 -12.02
N THR A 11 8.96 50.11 -11.18
CA THR A 11 10.35 50.12 -11.64
C THR A 11 10.74 48.75 -12.19
N ILE A 12 11.58 48.67 -13.24
CA ILE A 12 12.08 47.40 -13.78
C ILE A 12 12.75 46.56 -12.69
N ILE A 13 13.51 47.20 -11.79
CA ILE A 13 14.14 46.51 -10.66
C ILE A 13 13.12 45.85 -9.72
N GLU A 14 11.96 46.48 -9.54
CA GLU A 14 10.88 46.00 -8.68
C GLU A 14 10.23 44.76 -9.30
N VAL A 15 10.05 44.75 -10.64
CA VAL A 15 9.57 43.57 -11.38
C VAL A 15 10.57 42.42 -11.26
N VAL A 16 11.87 42.68 -11.45
CA VAL A 16 12.90 41.63 -11.41
C VAL A 16 13.01 41.00 -10.03
N LEU A 17 12.94 41.80 -8.95
CA LEU A 17 12.95 41.28 -7.58
C LEU A 17 11.74 40.37 -7.30
N VAL A 18 10.54 40.76 -7.75
CA VAL A 18 9.34 39.93 -7.59
C VAL A 18 9.45 38.63 -8.38
N LEU A 19 9.95 38.68 -9.62
CA LEU A 19 10.14 37.49 -10.44
C LEU A 19 11.17 36.53 -9.84
N ALA A 20 12.24 37.05 -9.24
CA ALA A 20 13.26 36.23 -8.57
C ALA A 20 12.69 35.47 -7.37
N VAL A 21 11.92 36.14 -6.50
CA VAL A 21 11.29 35.51 -5.35
C VAL A 21 10.21 34.51 -5.77
N ALA A 22 9.37 34.86 -6.76
CA ALA A 22 8.36 33.96 -7.31
C ALA A 22 8.99 32.70 -7.92
N GLY A 23 10.08 32.84 -8.68
CA GLY A 23 10.82 31.71 -9.24
C GLY A 23 11.40 30.78 -8.17
N LEU A 24 11.93 31.34 -7.08
CA LEU A 24 12.45 30.54 -5.96
C LEU A 24 11.35 29.76 -5.22
N ILE A 25 10.20 30.39 -4.99
CA ILE A 25 9.04 29.72 -4.37
C ILE A 25 8.52 28.59 -5.25
N PHE A 26 8.36 28.84 -6.56
CA PHE A 26 7.94 27.80 -7.49
C PHE A 26 8.90 26.61 -7.50
N LEU A 27 10.21 26.84 -7.45
CA LEU A 27 11.21 25.77 -7.36
C LEU A 27 11.01 24.91 -6.10
N MET A 28 10.83 25.51 -4.93
CA MET A 28 10.59 24.74 -3.70
C MET A 28 9.27 23.96 -3.73
N VAL A 29 8.20 24.55 -4.26
CA VAL A 29 6.88 23.90 -4.37
C VAL A 29 6.93 22.71 -5.32
N PHE A 30 7.56 22.85 -6.49
CA PHE A 30 7.65 21.77 -7.46
C PHE A 30 8.49 20.58 -6.97
N LEU A 31 9.46 20.81 -6.07
CA LEU A 31 10.22 19.74 -5.43
C LEU A 31 9.45 19.08 -4.27
N ALA A 32 8.74 19.86 -3.45
CA ALA A 32 8.11 19.36 -2.22
C ALA A 32 6.77 18.64 -2.46
N VAL A 33 5.92 19.13 -3.37
CA VAL A 33 4.60 18.55 -3.67
C VAL A 33 4.67 17.07 -4.11
N PRO A 34 5.55 16.64 -5.04
CA PRO A 34 5.62 15.24 -5.43
C PRO A 34 6.07 14.33 -4.27
N ALA A 35 6.93 14.82 -3.37
CA ALA A 35 7.43 14.04 -2.24
C ALA A 35 6.34 13.76 -1.19
N LEU A 36 5.46 14.74 -0.91
CA LEU A 36 4.36 14.57 0.05
C LEU A 36 3.33 13.54 -0.43
N GLY A 37 3.11 13.45 -1.73
CA GLY A 37 2.16 12.49 -2.31
C GLY A 37 2.54 11.03 -2.04
N ARG A 38 3.84 10.69 -2.04
CA ARG A 38 4.30 9.29 -1.84
C ARG A 38 3.98 8.78 -0.43
N SER A 39 4.33 9.57 0.59
CA SER A 39 4.12 9.19 1.98
C SER A 39 2.62 8.99 2.31
N GLN A 40 1.75 9.84 1.75
CA GLN A 40 0.31 9.68 1.92
C GLN A 40 -0.22 8.38 1.30
N ARG A 41 0.25 8.03 0.09
CA ARG A 41 -0.13 6.77 -0.58
C ARG A 41 0.32 5.55 0.22
N ASP A 42 1.54 5.57 0.76
CA ASP A 42 2.03 4.46 1.57
C ASP A 42 1.28 4.31 2.89
N THR A 43 0.95 5.41 3.57
CA THR A 43 0.09 5.36 4.76
C THR A 43 -1.30 4.81 4.42
N ALA A 44 -1.87 5.19 3.28
CA ALA A 44 -3.15 4.66 2.83
C ALA A 44 -3.06 3.15 2.53
N ARG A 45 -2.02 2.67 1.85
CA ARG A 45 -1.77 1.24 1.64
C ARG A 45 -1.61 0.47 2.94
N LYS A 46 -0.89 1.01 3.93
CA LYS A 46 -0.78 0.38 5.26
C LYS A 46 -2.15 0.24 5.92
N ASN A 47 -2.96 1.29 5.90
CA ASN A 47 -4.33 1.25 6.46
C ASN A 47 -5.21 0.25 5.72
N ASP A 48 -5.07 0.16 4.41
CA ASP A 48 -5.78 -0.81 3.57
C ASP A 48 -5.39 -2.25 3.89
N ALA A 49 -4.11 -2.51 4.22
CA ALA A 49 -3.67 -3.82 4.70
C ALA A 49 -4.40 -4.23 5.99
N ARG A 50 -4.57 -3.29 6.92
CA ARG A 50 -5.31 -3.54 8.18
C ARG A 50 -6.78 -3.83 7.91
N ASN A 51 -7.39 -3.03 7.03
CA ASN A 51 -8.80 -3.22 6.64
C ASN A 51 -8.99 -4.57 5.94
N LEU A 52 -8.05 -4.98 5.10
CA LEU A 52 -8.09 -6.25 4.40
C LEU A 52 -7.91 -7.44 5.35
N LEU A 53 -6.97 -7.36 6.30
CA LEU A 53 -6.83 -8.35 7.36
C LEU A 53 -8.13 -8.50 8.14
N ALA A 54 -8.73 -7.39 8.58
CA ALA A 54 -10.01 -7.40 9.28
C ALA A 54 -11.14 -8.01 8.43
N ALA A 55 -11.20 -7.69 7.14
CA ALA A 55 -12.17 -8.24 6.20
C ALA A 55 -12.03 -9.77 6.05
N VAL A 56 -10.79 -10.27 5.96
CA VAL A 56 -10.51 -11.71 5.88
C VAL A 56 -10.93 -12.41 7.18
N ILE A 57 -10.59 -11.83 8.34
CA ILE A 57 -10.99 -12.37 9.65
C ILE A 57 -12.52 -12.43 9.74
N GLN A 58 -13.21 -11.35 9.40
CA GLN A 58 -14.67 -11.28 9.44
C GLN A 58 -15.33 -12.27 8.47
N PHE A 59 -14.79 -12.40 7.25
CA PHE A 59 -15.26 -13.41 6.30
C PHE A 59 -15.14 -14.81 6.90
N LYS A 60 -13.98 -15.17 7.46
CA LYS A 60 -13.76 -16.48 8.05
C LYS A 60 -14.72 -16.74 9.21
N THR A 61 -14.94 -15.76 10.07
CA THR A 61 -15.92 -15.86 11.18
C THR A 61 -17.34 -16.12 10.65
N ASN A 62 -17.75 -15.43 9.59
CA ASN A 62 -19.09 -15.55 9.03
C ASN A 62 -19.30 -16.79 8.14
N ASN A 63 -18.22 -17.40 7.64
CA ASN A 63 -18.26 -18.50 6.69
C ASN A 63 -17.66 -19.81 7.26
N GLY A 64 -17.69 -19.98 8.58
CA GLY A 64 -17.27 -21.24 9.23
C GLY A 64 -15.80 -21.58 9.05
N GLY A 65 -14.92 -20.56 9.02
CA GLY A 65 -13.47 -20.72 8.88
C GLY A 65 -12.97 -20.93 7.46
N ARG A 66 -13.85 -20.92 6.45
CA ARG A 66 -13.49 -21.08 5.04
C ARG A 66 -12.62 -19.93 4.55
N ALA A 67 -11.62 -20.24 3.73
CA ALA A 67 -10.80 -19.23 3.08
C ALA A 67 -11.63 -18.40 2.08
N PRO A 68 -11.40 -17.07 2.00
CA PRO A 68 -12.11 -16.21 1.06
C PRO A 68 -11.62 -16.35 -0.38
N PHE A 69 -10.71 -17.26 -0.70
CA PHE A 69 -10.13 -17.43 -2.03
C PHE A 69 -9.95 -18.90 -2.39
N ASN A 70 -9.89 -19.17 -3.69
CA ASN A 70 -9.63 -20.47 -4.30
C ASN A 70 -8.71 -20.28 -5.53
N GLY A 71 -8.44 -21.36 -6.26
CA GLY A 71 -7.62 -21.30 -7.49
C GLY A 71 -8.21 -20.48 -8.64
N ASN A 72 -9.40 -19.89 -8.49
CA ASN A 72 -10.04 -19.01 -9.47
C ASN A 72 -9.87 -17.51 -9.14
N ASN A 73 -9.06 -17.17 -8.13
CA ASN A 73 -8.67 -15.79 -7.80
C ASN A 73 -9.87 -14.88 -7.44
N ASP A 74 -10.93 -15.46 -6.86
CA ASP A 74 -12.19 -14.77 -6.55
C ASP A 74 -12.20 -14.01 -5.20
N ALA A 75 -11.02 -13.89 -4.58
CA ALA A 75 -10.80 -13.28 -3.27
C ALA A 75 -11.45 -11.90 -3.14
N TRP A 76 -11.20 -11.05 -4.14
CA TRP A 76 -11.68 -9.67 -4.15
C TRP A 76 -13.20 -9.58 -4.19
N THR A 77 -13.84 -10.44 -4.99
CA THR A 77 -15.30 -10.48 -5.08
C THR A 77 -15.92 -10.91 -3.74
N LYS A 78 -15.32 -11.90 -3.08
CA LYS A 78 -15.80 -12.43 -1.80
C LYS A 78 -15.54 -11.50 -0.61
N LEU A 79 -14.44 -10.76 -0.63
CA LEU A 79 -14.07 -9.82 0.43
C LEU A 79 -14.71 -8.44 0.27
N LYS A 80 -15.21 -8.11 -0.94
CA LYS A 80 -15.86 -6.82 -1.22
C LYS A 80 -16.95 -6.40 -0.22
N PRO A 81 -17.80 -7.30 0.33
CA PRO A 81 -18.78 -6.92 1.34
C PRO A 81 -18.20 -6.59 2.72
N TYR A 82 -16.96 -6.97 3.00
CA TYR A 82 -16.35 -6.96 4.34
C TYR A 82 -15.37 -5.82 4.55
N TRP A 83 -15.07 -5.03 3.52
CA TRP A 83 -14.14 -3.91 3.62
C TRP A 83 -14.80 -2.56 3.36
N ASN A 84 -14.26 -1.50 3.97
CA ASN A 84 -14.73 -0.14 3.73
C ASN A 84 -14.26 0.37 2.35
N LYS A 85 -14.91 1.43 1.84
CA LYS A 85 -14.62 2.03 0.53
C LYS A 85 -13.19 2.61 0.45
N SER A 86 -12.16 1.78 0.36
CA SER A 86 -10.81 2.23 0.03
C SER A 86 -10.64 2.42 -1.48
N GLN A 87 -9.99 3.50 -1.85
CA GLN A 87 -9.65 3.87 -3.22
C GLN A 87 -8.69 2.87 -3.90
N TYR A 88 -7.79 2.23 -3.14
CA TYR A 88 -6.81 1.28 -3.70
C TYR A 88 -7.33 -0.15 -3.74
N LEU A 89 -8.31 -0.43 -2.89
CA LEU A 89 -8.94 -1.72 -2.73
C LEU A 89 -10.11 -1.90 -3.71
N ASN A 90 -11.00 -0.92 -3.86
CA ASN A 90 -12.23 -1.09 -4.64
C ASN A 90 -12.06 -1.04 -6.16
N ASP A 91 -11.02 -0.38 -6.66
CA ASP A 91 -10.73 -0.24 -8.09
C ASP A 91 -9.37 -0.87 -8.43
N ARG A 92 -9.18 -2.12 -8.02
CA ARG A 92 -7.92 -2.81 -8.26
C ARG A 92 -7.67 -2.94 -9.78
N PRO A 93 -6.64 -2.28 -10.35
CA PRO A 93 -6.36 -2.37 -11.78
C PRO A 93 -5.89 -3.78 -12.16
N ASN A 94 -6.27 -4.25 -13.34
CA ASN A 94 -5.63 -5.43 -13.95
C ASN A 94 -4.11 -5.19 -14.06
N GLY A 95 -3.30 -6.13 -13.57
CA GLY A 95 -1.82 -6.11 -13.73
C GLY A 95 -0.99 -5.96 -12.44
N HIS A 96 -1.61 -5.77 -11.28
CA HIS A 96 -0.89 -5.84 -9.99
C HIS A 96 -0.82 -7.29 -9.47
N ILE A 97 0.32 -7.68 -8.86
CA ILE A 97 0.42 -9.02 -8.25
C ILE A 97 -0.50 -9.14 -7.05
N ASP A 98 -1.46 -10.06 -7.15
CA ASP A 98 -2.15 -10.65 -6.00
C ASP A 98 -1.79 -12.09 -5.83
N ASP A 99 -1.16 -12.34 -4.70
CA ASP A 99 -0.91 -13.67 -4.23
C ASP A 99 -1.85 -13.95 -3.08
N PHE A 100 -2.81 -14.84 -3.28
CA PHE A 100 -3.60 -15.39 -2.18
C PHE A 100 -3.18 -16.83 -1.95
N GLY A 101 -2.73 -17.11 -0.73
CA GLY A 101 -2.16 -18.40 -0.37
C GLY A 101 -2.78 -19.00 0.88
N SER A 102 -2.71 -20.32 1.02
CA SER A 102 -2.91 -20.98 2.31
C SER A 102 -1.82 -22.02 2.51
N TYR A 103 -1.19 -22.02 3.69
CA TYR A 103 -0.22 -23.05 4.07
C TYR A 103 -0.88 -24.21 4.79
N ASN A 104 -0.30 -25.40 4.62
CA ASN A 104 -0.60 -26.54 5.48
C ASN A 104 0.23 -26.43 6.76
N SER A 105 -0.42 -26.39 7.91
CA SER A 105 0.28 -26.38 9.20
C SER A 105 1.05 -27.68 9.49
N ALA A 106 0.72 -28.79 8.83
CA ALA A 106 1.35 -30.09 9.04
C ALA A 106 2.49 -30.43 8.06
N THR A 107 2.43 -29.96 6.81
CA THR A 107 3.44 -30.28 5.78
C THR A 107 4.34 -29.11 5.39
N THR A 108 4.12 -27.92 6.00
CA THR A 108 4.84 -26.66 5.74
C THR A 108 4.89 -26.23 4.27
N GLN A 109 3.99 -26.76 3.43
CA GLN A 109 3.88 -26.46 2.01
C GLN A 109 2.73 -25.47 1.72
N ILE A 110 2.89 -24.67 0.67
CA ILE A 110 1.81 -23.85 0.09
C ILE A 110 0.81 -24.80 -0.57
N VAL A 111 -0.45 -24.82 -0.11
CA VAL A 111 -1.48 -25.79 -0.52
C VAL A 111 -2.37 -25.26 -1.63
N ALA A 112 -2.64 -23.96 -1.59
CA ALA A 112 -3.43 -23.28 -2.60
C ALA A 112 -2.79 -21.93 -2.85
N TYR A 113 -2.69 -21.56 -4.12
CA TYR A 113 -2.08 -20.33 -4.53
C TYR A 113 -2.81 -19.78 -5.75
N SER A 114 -3.41 -18.60 -5.61
CA SER A 114 -3.83 -17.82 -6.76
C SER A 114 -2.86 -16.68 -6.99
N ARG A 115 -2.36 -16.60 -8.23
CA ARG A 115 -1.55 -15.50 -8.75
C ARG A 115 -2.39 -14.71 -9.75
N LEU A 116 -2.56 -13.40 -9.55
CA LEU A 116 -2.97 -12.48 -10.61
C LEU A 116 -1.75 -11.62 -10.98
N GLY A 117 -1.20 -11.69 -12.20
CA GLY A 117 -0.07 -10.84 -12.63
C GLY A 117 1.29 -11.57 -12.73
N SER A 118 2.31 -10.89 -13.29
CA SER A 118 3.60 -11.49 -13.68
C SER A 118 4.86 -10.70 -13.28
N ASP A 119 4.73 -9.56 -12.59
CA ASP A 119 5.85 -8.65 -12.29
C ASP A 119 6.36 -8.74 -10.85
N TRP A 120 7.69 -8.83 -10.65
CA TRP A 120 8.31 -8.81 -9.32
C TRP A 120 7.90 -7.58 -8.49
N HIS A 121 7.18 -7.82 -7.37
CA HIS A 121 6.83 -6.87 -6.30
C HIS A 121 6.72 -5.40 -6.73
N LYS A 122 5.81 -5.07 -7.67
CA LYS A 122 5.56 -3.66 -8.00
C LYS A 122 4.92 -2.93 -6.81
N PRO A 123 5.20 -1.64 -6.57
CA PRO A 123 4.53 -0.89 -5.52
C PRO A 123 3.00 -0.98 -5.62
N GLY A 124 2.37 -1.28 -4.49
CA GLY A 124 0.93 -1.57 -4.42
C GLY A 124 0.54 -2.99 -4.83
N SER A 125 1.49 -3.93 -5.00
CA SER A 125 1.21 -5.37 -5.05
C SER A 125 0.90 -5.88 -3.65
N TRP A 126 0.14 -6.98 -3.56
CA TRP A 126 -0.35 -7.51 -2.29
C TRP A 126 -0.16 -9.02 -2.22
N ASN A 127 0.07 -9.51 -1.01
CA ASN A 127 0.14 -10.94 -0.74
C ASN A 127 -0.58 -11.24 0.57
N ILE A 128 -1.57 -12.12 0.53
CA ILE A 128 -2.41 -12.46 1.66
C ILE A 128 -2.37 -13.95 1.86
N VAL A 129 -1.89 -14.38 3.01
CA VAL A 129 -1.67 -15.78 3.26
C VAL A 129 -2.20 -16.23 4.61
N LEU A 130 -2.95 -17.33 4.58
CA LEU A 130 -3.44 -18.04 5.77
C LEU A 130 -2.38 -19.02 6.27
N GLY A 131 -2.30 -19.18 7.58
CA GLY A 131 -1.34 -20.04 8.28
C GLY A 131 0.05 -19.43 8.41
N THR A 132 0.17 -18.10 8.33
CA THR A 132 1.43 -17.38 8.40
C THR A 132 1.37 -16.13 9.27
N VAL A 133 2.52 -15.72 9.76
CA VAL A 133 2.75 -14.44 10.45
C VAL A 133 3.84 -13.64 9.74
N CYS A 134 3.90 -12.35 10.03
CA CYS A 134 4.96 -11.46 9.59
C CYS A 134 6.25 -11.77 10.34
N GLU A 135 7.36 -11.84 9.62
CA GLU A 135 8.69 -11.89 10.19
C GLU A 135 9.54 -10.83 9.50
N LYS A 136 10.27 -10.07 10.30
CA LYS A 136 11.09 -8.98 9.80
C LYS A 136 12.39 -9.56 9.24
N SER A 137 12.77 -9.15 8.04
CA SER A 137 14.08 -9.46 7.47
C SER A 137 15.17 -8.67 8.20
N ASP A 138 16.42 -9.10 8.08
CA ASP A 138 17.57 -8.34 8.57
C ASP A 138 17.73 -6.97 7.85
N GLY A 139 17.04 -6.80 6.72
CA GLY A 139 16.88 -5.51 6.03
C GLY A 139 15.56 -4.77 6.35
N ASP A 140 15.15 -3.87 5.44
CA ASP A 140 13.94 -3.04 5.61
C ASP A 140 12.62 -3.76 5.25
N GLY A 141 12.69 -5.04 4.89
CA GLY A 141 11.56 -5.82 4.38
C GLY A 141 10.97 -6.83 5.36
N TYR A 142 9.79 -7.34 4.99
CA TYR A 142 9.08 -8.40 5.70
C TYR A 142 8.93 -9.65 4.84
N TYR A 143 8.93 -10.81 5.48
CA TYR A 143 8.63 -12.08 4.85
C TYR A 143 7.58 -12.85 5.64
N LEU A 144 7.07 -13.90 5.01
CA LEU A 144 6.11 -14.81 5.61
C LEU A 144 6.83 -15.91 6.38
N LYS A 145 6.50 -16.03 7.67
CA LYS A 145 6.89 -17.17 8.47
C LYS A 145 5.74 -18.16 8.58
N TYR A 146 6.04 -19.41 8.32
CA TYR A 146 5.13 -20.55 8.38
C TYR A 146 5.75 -21.70 9.18
N GLY A 147 4.90 -22.61 9.66
CA GLY A 147 5.34 -23.78 10.44
C GLY A 147 5.79 -23.46 11.86
N GLY A 148 6.23 -24.50 12.59
CA GLY A 148 6.64 -24.37 13.99
C GLY A 148 5.50 -23.88 14.89
N SER A 149 5.73 -22.82 15.67
CA SER A 149 4.78 -22.23 16.61
C SER A 149 3.73 -21.31 15.97
N VAL A 150 3.70 -21.18 14.63
CA VAL A 150 2.72 -20.32 13.95
C VAL A 150 1.32 -20.91 14.08
N PRO A 151 0.32 -20.15 14.59
CA PRO A 151 -1.04 -20.66 14.70
C PRO A 151 -1.64 -21.01 13.33
N ALA A 152 -2.33 -22.16 13.23
CA ALA A 152 -2.98 -22.56 11.99
C ALA A 152 -4.07 -21.58 11.49
N LYS A 153 -4.58 -20.74 12.41
CA LYS A 153 -5.56 -19.71 12.10
C LYS A 153 -4.93 -18.37 11.70
N ALA A 154 -3.62 -18.21 11.86
CA ALA A 154 -2.90 -16.97 11.61
C ALA A 154 -3.10 -16.49 10.17
N ILE A 155 -3.04 -15.18 9.97
CA ILE A 155 -3.23 -14.55 8.67
C ILE A 155 -2.20 -13.44 8.57
N ALA A 156 -1.46 -13.37 7.47
CA ALA A 156 -0.57 -12.27 7.18
C ALA A 156 -0.97 -11.59 5.87
N VAL A 157 -0.87 -10.27 5.84
CA VAL A 157 -1.12 -9.41 4.69
C VAL A 157 0.15 -8.59 4.47
N LEU A 158 0.75 -8.73 3.30
CA LEU A 158 1.90 -7.96 2.85
C LEU A 158 1.50 -7.04 1.72
N VAL A 159 2.14 -5.87 1.69
CA VAL A 159 1.96 -4.89 0.63
C VAL A 159 3.29 -4.25 0.29
N GLU A 160 3.53 -4.08 -1.00
CA GLU A 160 4.70 -3.34 -1.45
C GLU A 160 4.43 -1.84 -1.39
N LEU A 161 5.36 -1.09 -0.81
CA LEU A 161 5.25 0.36 -0.65
C LEU A 161 6.10 1.08 -1.69
N GLU A 162 5.74 2.32 -2.02
CA GLU A 162 6.56 3.14 -2.91
C GLU A 162 7.80 3.70 -2.21
N GLY A 163 7.74 3.94 -0.91
CA GLY A 163 8.82 4.50 -0.12
C GLY A 163 9.79 3.48 0.47
N VAL A 164 9.48 2.19 0.40
CA VAL A 164 10.33 1.11 0.91
C VAL A 164 10.65 0.21 -0.28
N HIS A 165 11.91 0.18 -0.70
CA HIS A 165 12.38 -0.74 -1.74
C HIS A 165 13.24 -1.79 -1.05
N THR A 166 12.75 -3.02 -1.01
CA THR A 166 13.48 -4.11 -0.37
C THR A 166 14.20 -4.91 -1.45
N ASN A 167 15.48 -5.25 -1.21
CA ASN A 167 16.20 -6.18 -2.09
C ASN A 167 15.66 -7.62 -1.96
N SER A 168 14.98 -7.90 -0.85
CA SER A 168 14.28 -9.15 -0.55
C SER A 168 13.13 -8.90 0.42
N GLY A 169 11.95 -9.43 0.10
CA GLY A 169 10.75 -9.32 0.94
C GLY A 169 9.73 -8.29 0.43
N TRP A 170 8.81 -7.92 1.32
CA TRP A 170 7.74 -6.95 1.07
C TRP A 170 7.93 -5.69 1.92
N GLY A 171 7.54 -4.52 1.39
CA GLY A 171 7.71 -3.23 2.06
C GLY A 171 6.91 -3.05 3.38
N TYR A 172 5.82 -3.79 3.57
CA TYR A 172 5.05 -3.79 4.81
C TYR A 172 4.32 -5.11 5.01
N CYS A 173 4.15 -5.50 6.28
CA CYS A 173 3.39 -6.67 6.68
C CYS A 173 2.55 -6.37 7.93
N ILE A 174 1.35 -6.91 7.98
CA ILE A 174 0.52 -7.01 9.18
C ILE A 174 -0.07 -8.41 9.28
N ASP A 175 -0.13 -8.97 10.48
CA ASP A 175 -0.72 -10.28 10.71
C ASP A 175 -1.73 -10.28 11.85
N SER A 176 -2.45 -11.40 12.02
CA SER A 176 -3.48 -11.55 13.04
C SER A 176 -2.96 -11.78 14.46
N GLU A 177 -1.66 -12.04 14.62
CA GLU A 177 -1.03 -12.33 15.93
C GLU A 177 -0.30 -11.10 16.49
N SER A 178 0.03 -10.12 15.63
CA SER A 178 0.58 -8.82 15.96
C SER A 178 -0.54 -7.91 16.43
N ASN A 179 -0.70 -7.84 17.75
CA ASN A 179 -1.64 -6.96 18.44
C ASN A 179 -1.20 -5.49 18.35
#